data_AF-U3TTB6-F1
#
_entry.id   AF-U3TTB6-F1
#
_cell.length_a   1.000
_cell.length_b   1.000
_cell.length_c   1.000
_cell.angle_alpha   90.00
_cell.angle_beta   90.00
_cell.angle_gamma   90.00
#
_symmetry.space_group_name_H-M   'P 1'
#
loop_
_entity.id
_entity.type
_entity.pdbx_description
1 polymer ?
#
loop_
_entity_poly.entity_id
_entity_poly.type
_entity_poly.pdbx_seq_one_letter_code
_entity_poly.pdbx_strand_id
1 'polypeptide(L)'
;MLFDMALHDLLAQQAGVSLAHWLGAAAASPGYPTNQTLFWGSEAQMLTQADQYVARGFTLLKLRTGVADVATDLARLHALRARFGEAITLAIDVNGHWRRRTPLFQRCRR
;
A
#
# COMPACT_ATOMS: atom_id res chain seq x y z
N MET A 1 19.47 6.90 8.14
CA MET A 1 18.22 6.24 8.57
C MET A 1 18.43 5.31 9.76
N LEU A 2 19.35 4.32 9.72
CA LEU A 2 19.56 3.42 10.87
C LEU A 2 19.97 4.15 12.16
N PHE A 3 21.03 4.97 12.09
CA PHE A 3 21.54 5.70 13.27
C PHE A 3 20.52 6.67 13.86
N ASP A 4 19.74 7.32 12.99
CA ASP A 4 18.67 8.22 13.40
C ASP A 4 17.59 7.48 14.19
N MET A 5 17.11 6.34 13.67
CA MET A 5 16.14 5.50 14.37
C MET A 5 16.67 4.99 15.72
N ALA A 6 17.92 4.54 15.76
CA ALA A 6 18.55 4.05 16.98
C ALA A 6 18.69 5.14 18.05
N LEU A 7 18.99 6.38 17.64
CA LEU A 7 19.08 7.52 18.55
C LEU A 7 17.70 7.86 19.14
N HIS A 8 16.66 7.89 18.29
CA HIS A 8 15.30 8.17 18.74
C HIS A 8 14.77 7.09 19.70
N ASP A 9 15.06 5.81 19.41
CA ASP A 9 14.71 4.69 20.28
C ASP A 9 15.41 4.81 21.65
N LEU A 10 16.72 5.10 21.67
CA LEU A 10 17.47 5.33 22.90
C LEU A 10 16.90 6.49 23.73
N LEU A 11 16.57 7.62 23.10
CA LEU A 11 16.01 8.78 23.78
C LEU A 11 14.63 8.49 24.39
N ALA A 12 13.78 7.73 23.70
CA ALA A 12 12.49 7.29 24.22
C ALA A 12 12.67 6.34 25.43
N GLN A 13 13.61 5.38 25.34
CA GLN A 13 13.93 4.47 26.43
C GLN A 13 14.46 5.21 27.66
N GLN A 14 15.36 6.18 27.47
CA GLN A 14 15.87 7.03 28.57
C GLN A 14 14.77 7.87 29.23
N ALA A 15 13.75 8.28 28.47
CA ALA A 15 12.58 8.98 28.97
C ALA A 15 11.51 8.05 29.58
N GLY A 16 11.70 6.73 29.53
CA GLY A 16 10.76 5.75 30.11
C GLY A 16 9.40 5.69 29.39
N VAL A 17 9.32 6.11 28.12
CA VAL A 17 8.08 6.13 27.33
C VAL A 17 8.26 5.39 26.01
N SER A 18 7.14 5.01 25.37
CA SER A 18 7.20 4.45 24.01
C SER A 18 7.72 5.50 23.01
N LEU A 19 8.38 5.06 21.93
CA LEU A 19 8.82 5.96 20.86
C LEU A 19 7.67 6.78 20.25
N ALA A 20 6.49 6.18 20.09
CA ALA A 20 5.31 6.90 19.60
C ALA A 20 4.94 8.08 20.52
N HIS A 21 4.91 7.86 21.83
CA HIS A 21 4.63 8.91 22.82
C HIS A 21 5.75 9.97 22.82
N TRP A 22 7.00 9.54 22.75
CA TRP A 22 8.16 10.44 22.68
C TRP A 22 8.10 11.36 21.44
N LEU A 23 7.60 10.84 20.30
CA LEU A 23 7.34 11.60 19.07
C LEU A 23 6.03 12.42 19.11
N GLY A 24 5.34 12.49 20.26
CA GLY A 24 4.15 13.30 20.46
C GLY A 24 2.82 12.63 20.14
N ALA A 25 2.78 11.31 19.95
CA ALA A 25 1.51 10.61 19.79
C ALA A 25 0.69 10.70 21.09
N ALA A 26 -0.59 11.05 20.95
CA ALA A 26 -1.54 10.92 22.04
C ALA A 26 -1.62 9.47 22.53
N ALA A 27 -2.05 9.27 23.78
CA ALA A 27 -2.42 7.96 24.30
C ALA A 27 -3.69 7.46 23.60
N ALA A 28 -3.57 7.06 22.34
CA ALA A 28 -4.65 6.56 21.50
C ALA A 28 -4.39 5.09 21.14
N SER A 29 -5.47 4.43 20.71
CA SER A 29 -5.48 3.01 20.34
C SER A 29 -4.33 2.64 19.39
N PRO A 30 -3.61 1.53 19.63
CA PRO A 30 -2.40 1.15 18.88
C PRO A 30 -2.68 0.66 17.44
N GLY A 31 -3.94 0.59 17.01
CA GLY A 31 -4.34 0.04 15.73
C GLY A 31 -4.56 1.13 14.67
N TYR A 32 -3.78 1.07 13.58
CA TYR A 32 -3.99 1.89 12.39
C TYR A 32 -4.37 1.01 11.20
N PRO A 33 -5.33 1.41 10.36
CA PRO A 33 -5.58 0.73 9.09
C PRO A 33 -4.32 0.72 8.23
N THR A 34 -4.03 -0.41 7.60
CA THR A 34 -2.92 -0.55 6.66
C THR A 34 -3.39 -1.18 5.36
N ASN A 35 -2.64 -0.95 4.29
CA ASN A 35 -2.92 -1.58 3.01
C ASN A 35 -2.22 -2.94 2.90
N GLN A 36 -2.72 -3.78 2.01
CA GLN A 36 -2.01 -4.97 1.55
C GLN A 36 -1.61 -4.84 0.08
N THR A 37 -0.39 -5.26 -0.23
CA THR A 37 0.15 -5.18 -1.58
C THR A 37 -0.14 -6.46 -2.36
N LEU A 38 -0.82 -6.33 -3.48
CA LEU A 38 -0.96 -7.38 -4.49
C LEU A 38 0.26 -7.32 -5.41
N PHE A 39 1.18 -8.25 -5.20
CA PHE A 39 2.40 -8.35 -6.02
C PHE A 39 2.07 -8.84 -7.43
N TRP A 40 3.05 -8.72 -8.32
CA TRP A 40 2.88 -9.19 -9.69
C TRP A 40 2.71 -10.71 -9.71
N GLY A 41 1.79 -11.17 -10.55
CA GLY A 41 1.34 -12.56 -10.67
C GLY A 41 0.24 -12.67 -11.71
N SER A 42 -0.29 -13.86 -11.95
CA SER A 42 -1.45 -14.05 -12.84
C SER A 42 -2.70 -13.37 -12.27
N GLU A 43 -3.69 -13.12 -13.11
CA GLU A 43 -4.97 -12.55 -12.67
C GLU A 43 -5.65 -13.43 -11.60
N ALA A 44 -5.67 -14.75 -11.82
CA ALA A 44 -6.24 -15.69 -10.85
C ALA A 44 -5.53 -15.64 -9.49
N GLN A 45 -4.19 -15.56 -9.48
CA GLN A 45 -3.41 -15.44 -8.25
C GLN A 45 -3.72 -14.11 -7.53
N MET A 46 -3.77 -13.01 -8.28
CA MET A 46 -4.06 -11.69 -7.75
C MET A 46 -5.47 -11.61 -7.14
N LEU A 47 -6.49 -12.14 -7.81
CA LEU A 47 -7.86 -12.15 -7.30
C LEU A 47 -7.99 -13.04 -6.05
N THR A 48 -7.37 -14.23 -6.08
CA THR A 48 -7.33 -15.12 -4.91
C THR A 48 -6.67 -14.44 -3.71
N GLN A 49 -5.56 -13.76 -3.92
CA GLN A 49 -4.86 -13.01 -2.87
C GLN A 49 -5.69 -11.84 -2.37
N ALA A 50 -6.37 -11.11 -3.26
CA ALA A 50 -7.26 -10.02 -2.89
C ALA A 50 -8.43 -10.50 -2.01
N ASP A 51 -9.07 -11.62 -2.37
CA ASP A 51 -10.13 -12.22 -1.54
C ASP A 51 -9.62 -12.56 -0.14
N GLN A 52 -8.44 -13.17 -0.05
CA GLN A 52 -7.84 -13.53 1.23
C GLN A 52 -7.56 -12.31 2.10
N TYR A 53 -7.11 -11.19 1.52
CA TYR A 53 -6.92 -9.95 2.26
C TYR A 53 -8.25 -9.32 2.70
N VAL A 54 -9.25 -9.28 1.82
CA VAL A 54 -10.57 -8.74 2.16
C VAL A 54 -11.25 -9.59 3.24
N ALA A 55 -11.15 -10.92 3.16
CA ALA A 55 -11.66 -11.83 4.18
C ALA A 55 -10.99 -11.64 5.55
N ARG A 56 -9.74 -11.13 5.57
CA ARG A 56 -9.02 -10.75 6.80
C ARG A 56 -9.36 -9.35 7.31
N GLY A 57 -10.26 -8.62 6.64
CA GLY A 57 -10.73 -7.30 7.04
C GLY A 57 -9.96 -6.13 6.41
N PHE A 58 -9.08 -6.35 5.44
CA PHE A 58 -8.40 -5.26 4.75
C PHE A 58 -9.32 -4.59 3.73
N THR A 59 -9.46 -3.27 3.82
CA THR A 59 -10.25 -2.46 2.89
C THR A 59 -9.37 -1.61 1.96
N LEU A 60 -8.06 -1.59 2.16
CA LEU A 60 -7.09 -0.90 1.30
C LEU A 60 -6.18 -1.92 0.61
N LEU A 61 -6.25 -2.01 -0.72
CA LEU A 61 -5.34 -2.86 -1.50
C LEU A 61 -4.49 -2.01 -2.45
N LYS A 62 -3.22 -2.37 -2.57
CA LYS A 62 -2.24 -1.71 -3.43
C LYS A 62 -1.78 -2.66 -4.53
N LEU A 63 -2.15 -2.38 -5.78
CA LEU A 63 -1.74 -3.20 -6.92
C LEU A 63 -0.35 -2.81 -7.41
N ARG A 64 0.57 -3.77 -7.49
CA ARG A 64 1.85 -3.60 -8.18
C ARG A 64 1.61 -3.52 -9.69
N THR A 65 2.01 -2.40 -10.29
CA THR A 65 1.85 -2.10 -11.73
C THR A 65 3.19 -1.73 -12.36
N GLY A 66 3.24 -1.58 -13.69
CA GLY A 66 4.45 -1.20 -14.42
C GLY A 66 5.43 -2.36 -14.66
N VAL A 67 5.00 -3.60 -14.41
CA VAL A 67 5.75 -4.82 -14.77
C VAL A 67 5.37 -5.31 -16.17
N ALA A 68 4.08 -5.25 -16.52
CA ALA A 68 3.61 -5.46 -17.88
C ALA A 68 3.25 -4.14 -18.57
N ASP A 69 2.66 -4.24 -19.77
CA ASP A 69 2.13 -3.09 -20.47
C ASP A 69 0.92 -2.46 -19.74
N VAL A 70 0.63 -1.22 -20.12
CA VAL A 70 -0.43 -0.40 -19.52
C VAL A 70 -1.82 -1.03 -19.70
N ALA A 71 -2.10 -1.70 -20.82
CA ALA A 71 -3.41 -2.30 -21.05
C ALA A 71 -3.64 -3.49 -20.10
N THR A 72 -2.59 -4.29 -19.88
CA THR A 72 -2.61 -5.38 -18.90
C THR A 72 -2.82 -4.84 -17.47
N ASP A 73 -2.12 -3.78 -17.07
CA ASP A 73 -2.32 -3.15 -15.75
C ASP A 73 -3.76 -2.62 -15.57
N LEU A 74 -4.34 -2.02 -16.62
CA LEU A 74 -5.73 -1.53 -16.60
C LEU A 74 -6.74 -2.68 -16.51
N ALA A 75 -6.53 -3.77 -17.24
CA ALA A 75 -7.40 -4.95 -17.17
C ALA A 75 -7.43 -5.53 -15.75
N ARG A 76 -6.26 -5.63 -15.11
CA ARG A 76 -6.11 -6.07 -13.71
C ARG A 76 -6.86 -5.16 -12.73
N LEU A 77 -6.78 -3.85 -12.91
CA LEU A 77 -7.54 -2.88 -12.11
C LEU A 77 -9.06 -3.03 -12.30
N HIS A 78 -9.52 -3.22 -13.54
CA HIS A 78 -10.92 -3.45 -13.83
C HIS A 78 -11.42 -4.75 -13.20
N ALA A 79 -10.64 -5.84 -13.24
CA ALA A 79 -10.99 -7.11 -12.60
C ALA A 79 -11.20 -6.94 -11.09
N LEU A 80 -10.29 -6.25 -10.40
CA LEU A 80 -10.45 -5.94 -8.97
C LEU A 80 -11.68 -5.07 -8.71
N ARG A 81 -11.93 -4.05 -9.54
CA ARG A 81 -13.09 -3.18 -9.35
C ARG A 81 -14.40 -3.89 -9.63
N ALA A 82 -14.45 -4.78 -10.62
CA ALA A 82 -15.61 -5.62 -10.90
C ALA A 82 -15.91 -6.59 -9.76
N ARG A 83 -14.87 -7.14 -9.11
CA ARG A 83 -15.03 -8.10 -8.01
C ARG A 83 -15.46 -7.47 -6.69
N PHE A 84 -14.87 -6.32 -6.33
CA PHE A 84 -15.06 -5.73 -5.00
C PHE A 84 -15.90 -4.46 -4.98
N GLY A 85 -16.22 -3.88 -6.15
CA GLY A 85 -16.99 -2.63 -6.22
C GLY A 85 -16.36 -1.54 -5.36
N GLU A 86 -17.15 -0.83 -4.58
CA GLU A 86 -16.70 0.21 -3.65
C GLU A 86 -16.26 -0.31 -2.27
N ALA A 87 -16.32 -1.63 -2.03
CA ALA A 87 -15.96 -2.20 -0.73
C ALA A 87 -14.46 -2.06 -0.39
N ILE A 88 -13.62 -1.77 -1.39
CA ILE A 88 -12.19 -1.54 -1.19
C ILE A 88 -11.73 -0.22 -1.84
N THR A 89 -10.75 0.41 -1.21
CA THR A 89 -9.91 1.45 -1.80
C THR A 89 -8.75 0.79 -2.54
N LEU A 90 -8.49 1.23 -3.78
CA LEU A 90 -7.38 0.75 -4.59
C LEU A 90 -6.32 1.84 -4.76
N ALA A 91 -5.07 1.50 -4.47
CA ALA A 91 -3.90 2.27 -4.86
C ALA A 91 -3.10 1.49 -5.91
N ILE A 92 -2.31 2.20 -6.71
CA ILE A 92 -1.33 1.59 -7.63
C ILE A 92 0.09 1.92 -7.18
N ASP A 93 1.00 0.97 -7.35
CA ASP A 93 2.42 1.13 -7.05
C ASP A 93 3.26 0.69 -8.24
N VAL A 94 3.75 1.69 -8.96
CA VAL A 94 4.50 1.52 -10.20
C VAL A 94 5.99 1.23 -9.95
N ASN A 95 6.48 1.38 -8.72
CA ASN A 95 7.92 1.27 -8.40
C ASN A 95 8.87 2.11 -9.27
N GLY A 96 8.41 3.23 -9.83
CA GLY A 96 9.23 4.06 -10.72
C GLY A 96 9.43 3.50 -12.14
N HIS A 97 8.75 2.41 -12.53
CA HIS A 97 8.87 1.85 -13.88
C HIS A 97 8.22 2.70 -14.97
N TRP A 98 7.19 3.50 -14.67
CA TRP A 98 6.60 4.39 -15.67
C TRP A 98 7.54 5.56 -15.97
N ARG A 99 7.87 5.70 -17.25
CA ARG A 99 8.57 6.88 -17.78
C ARG A 99 7.58 8.02 -18.01
N ARG A 100 8.07 9.26 -18.14
CA ARG A 100 7.25 10.46 -18.45
C ARG A 100 6.34 10.30 -19.68
N ARG A 101 6.75 9.49 -20.66
CA ARG A 101 5.99 9.22 -21.89
C ARG A 101 4.93 8.11 -21.74
N THR A 102 4.87 7.44 -20.58
CA THR A 102 3.84 6.43 -20.31
C THR A 102 2.49 7.13 -20.23
N PRO A 103 1.46 6.72 -21.00
CA PRO A 103 0.18 7.42 -21.07
C PRO A 103 -0.47 7.70 -19.70
N LEU A 104 -0.34 6.76 -18.76
CA LEU A 104 -0.89 6.89 -17.41
C LEU A 104 -0.10 7.84 -16.49
N PHE A 105 1.19 8.07 -16.75
CA PHE A 105 2.02 8.96 -15.92
C PHE A 105 1.49 10.41 -15.91
N GLN A 106 0.88 10.86 -17.01
CA GLN A 106 0.33 12.22 -17.12
C GLN A 106 -1.05 12.34 -16.46
N ARG A 107 -1.83 11.25 -16.39
CA ARG A 107 -3.18 11.23 -15.80
C ARG A 107 -3.16 11.28 -14.27
N CYS A 108 -2.16 10.66 -13.62
CA CYS A 108 -2.05 10.63 -12.16
C CYS A 108 -1.41 11.89 -11.53
N ARG A 109 -1.10 12.93 -12.33
CA ARG A 109 -0.51 14.19 -11.85
C ARG A 109 -1.53 15.30 -11.58
N ARG A 110 -2.82 15.00 -11.70
CA ARG A 110 -3.94 15.88 -11.31
C ARG A 110 -4.55 15.35 -10.03
#